data_AF-A0A7S1ZL44-F1
#
_entry.id   AF-A0A7S1ZL44-F1
#
_cell.length_a   1.000
_cell.length_b   1.000
_cell.length_c   1.000
_cell.angle_alpha   90.00
_cell.angle_beta   90.00
_cell.angle_gamma   90.00
#
_symmetry.space_group_name_H-M   'P 1'
#
loop_
_entity.id
_entity.type
_entity.pdbx_description
1 polymer ?
#
loop_
_entity_poly.entity_id
_entity_poly.type
_entity_poly.pdbx_seq_one_letter_code
_entity_poly.pdbx_strand_id
1 'polypeptide(L)'
;EDYFDGDQRYGRADDFLEEMLLTSPSVMYTKDGGMGLIDPHGIAEKIIFTRGEVISDWKKIVSKTPEDHMNLRKALLDRQMEKLMPTFSDADGTAEHIEHVDVFEGGAFE
;
A
#
# COMPACT_ATOMS: atom_id res chain seq x y z
N GLU A 1 -1.09 -25.80 5.51
CA GLU A 1 -0.54 -24.42 5.55
C GLU A 1 -1.72 -23.51 5.26
N ASP A 2 -2.47 -23.17 6.29
CA ASP A 2 -3.62 -22.27 6.16
C ASP A 2 -3.08 -20.86 6.36
N TYR A 3 -2.76 -20.20 5.24
CA TYR A 3 -2.33 -18.82 5.25
C TYR A 3 -3.50 -17.95 5.74
N PHE A 4 -3.18 -17.06 6.68
CA PHE A 4 -4.10 -16.08 7.24
C PHE A 4 -4.28 -14.94 6.22
N ASP A 5 -4.92 -15.23 5.09
CA ASP A 5 -5.16 -14.24 4.03
C ASP A 5 -6.62 -14.34 3.55
N GLY A 6 -7.39 -13.28 3.79
CA GLY A 6 -8.83 -13.20 3.52
C GLY A 6 -9.39 -11.84 3.93
N ASP A 7 -10.62 -11.54 3.49
CA ASP A 7 -11.37 -10.33 3.85
C ASP A 7 -11.64 -10.28 5.35
N GLN A 8 -10.70 -9.71 6.10
CA GLN A 8 -10.82 -9.51 7.53
C GLN A 8 -11.32 -8.10 7.82
N ARG A 9 -12.19 -8.00 8.83
CA ARG A 9 -12.64 -6.72 9.34
C ARG A 9 -11.44 -5.91 9.81
N TYR A 10 -11.42 -4.63 9.45
CA TYR A 10 -10.45 -3.68 9.96
C TYR A 10 -10.37 -3.78 11.49
N GLY A 11 -9.15 -3.79 12.05
CA GLY A 11 -8.91 -3.92 13.49
C GLY A 11 -8.85 -5.35 14.04
N ARG A 12 -9.21 -6.40 13.26
CA ARG A 12 -9.18 -7.79 13.75
C ARG A 12 -7.82 -8.24 14.28
N ALA A 13 -6.75 -7.72 13.69
CA ALA A 13 -5.39 -8.00 14.10
C ALA A 13 -5.05 -7.41 15.48
N ASP A 14 -5.69 -6.30 15.86
CA ASP A 14 -5.50 -5.64 17.16
C ASP A 14 -6.33 -6.35 18.23
N ASP A 15 -7.59 -6.68 17.91
CA ASP A 15 -8.46 -7.52 18.76
C ASP A 15 -7.78 -8.84 19.12
N PHE A 16 -7.11 -9.48 18.14
CA PHE A 16 -6.37 -10.73 18.35
C PHE A 16 -5.18 -10.56 19.31
N LEU A 17 -4.44 -9.46 19.21
CA LEU A 17 -3.34 -9.16 20.13
C LEU A 17 -3.88 -8.88 21.54
N GLU A 18 -4.99 -8.16 21.66
CA GLU A 18 -5.64 -7.89 22.94
C GLU A 18 -6.14 -9.17 23.62
N GLU A 19 -6.82 -10.05 22.88
CA GLU A 19 -7.28 -11.35 23.37
C GLU A 19 -6.11 -12.20 23.88
N MET A 20 -4.98 -12.18 23.16
CA MET A 20 -3.77 -12.91 23.54
C MET A 20 -3.13 -12.37 24.81
N LEU A 21 -3.13 -11.04 25.01
CA LEU A 21 -2.64 -10.39 26.24
C LEU A 21 -3.55 -10.65 27.46
N LEU A 22 -4.84 -10.89 27.23
CA LEU A 22 -5.78 -11.28 28.30
C LEU A 22 -5.71 -12.78 28.63
N THR A 23 -5.04 -13.57 27.81
CA THR A 23 -4.95 -15.03 27.98
C THR A 23 -3.83 -15.41 28.94
N SER A 24 -4.16 -16.21 29.95
CA SER A 24 -3.16 -16.74 30.88
C SER A 24 -2.28 -17.82 30.23
N PRO A 25 -1.00 -17.96 30.62
CA PRO A 25 -0.15 -19.06 30.18
C PRO A 25 -0.80 -20.42 30.46
N SER A 26 -0.65 -21.35 29.52
CA SER A 26 -1.26 -22.68 29.61
C SER A 26 -0.26 -23.78 29.36
N VAL A 27 -0.45 -24.91 30.03
CA VAL A 27 0.37 -26.11 29.85
C VAL A 27 -0.39 -27.07 28.93
N MET A 28 0.25 -27.49 27.84
CA MET A 28 -0.29 -28.49 26.92
C MET A 28 0.56 -29.75 26.92
N TYR A 29 -0.11 -30.89 26.85
CA TYR A 29 0.55 -32.18 26.67
C TYR A 29 0.66 -32.49 25.18
N THR A 30 1.88 -32.77 24.71
CA THR A 30 2.10 -33.24 23.34
C THR A 30 1.72 -34.71 23.22
N LYS A 31 1.40 -35.15 21.98
CA LYS A 31 1.02 -36.54 21.68
C LYS A 31 2.12 -37.55 22.06
N ASP A 32 3.36 -37.09 22.14
CA ASP A 32 4.54 -37.89 22.50
C ASP A 32 4.76 -38.00 24.03
N GLY A 33 3.82 -37.51 24.84
CA GLY A 33 3.90 -37.52 26.31
C GLY A 33 4.74 -36.38 26.89
N GLY A 34 5.21 -35.45 26.06
CA GLY A 34 5.88 -34.23 26.49
C GLY A 34 4.91 -33.21 27.10
N MET A 35 5.46 -32.28 27.88
CA MET A 35 4.73 -31.14 28.43
C MET A 35 5.33 -29.86 27.86
N GLY A 36 4.51 -29.01 27.26
CA GLY A 36 4.89 -27.70 26.74
C GLY A 36 4.18 -26.59 27.50
N LEU A 37 4.90 -25.50 27.79
CA LEU A 37 4.30 -24.26 28.29
C LEU A 37 4.07 -23.32 27.12
N ILE A 38 2.84 -22.85 26.98
CA ILE A 38 2.46 -21.79 26.05
C ILE A 38 2.41 -20.50 26.84
N ASP A 39 3.23 -19.54 26.43
CA ASP A 39 3.22 -18.17 26.92
C ASP A 39 2.64 -17.22 25.85
N PRO A 40 1.34 -16.86 25.94
CA PRO A 40 0.71 -15.92 25.03
C PRO A 40 1.39 -14.54 25.00
N HIS A 41 1.95 -14.09 26.13
CA HIS A 41 2.53 -12.75 26.24
C HIS A 41 3.83 -12.65 25.46
N GLY A 42 4.74 -13.63 25.64
CA GLY A 42 5.97 -13.71 24.86
C GLY A 42 5.70 -13.86 23.35
N ILE A 43 4.63 -14.56 22.98
CA ILE A 43 4.20 -14.66 21.57
C ILE A 43 3.74 -13.29 21.05
N ALA A 44 2.89 -12.57 21.80
CA ALA A 44 2.41 -11.24 21.44
C ALA A 44 3.57 -10.24 21.28
N GLU A 45 4.53 -10.23 22.21
CA GLU A 45 5.72 -9.38 22.15
C GLU A 45 6.52 -9.65 20.87
N LYS A 46 6.75 -10.92 20.54
CA LYS A 46 7.46 -11.32 19.33
C LYS A 46 6.72 -10.89 18.05
N ILE A 47 5.38 -10.98 18.03
CA ILE A 47 4.58 -10.51 16.89
C ILE A 47 4.72 -9.00 16.74
N ILE A 48 4.62 -8.23 17.82
CA ILE A 48 4.77 -6.77 17.78
C ILE A 48 6.17 -6.39 17.29
N PHE A 49 7.21 -7.05 17.78
CA PHE A 49 8.58 -6.81 17.37
C PHE A 49 8.79 -7.04 15.86
N THR A 50 8.39 -8.22 15.37
CA THR A 50 8.53 -8.57 13.95
C THR A 50 7.69 -7.67 13.04
N ARG A 51 6.48 -7.27 13.45
CA ARG A 51 5.69 -6.25 12.75
C ARG A 51 6.42 -4.91 12.69
N GLY A 52 7.09 -4.50 13.76
CA GLY A 52 7.90 -3.29 13.79
C GLY A 52 9.00 -3.28 12.73
N GLU A 53 9.67 -4.42 12.52
CA GLU A 53 10.68 -4.58 11.46
C GLU A 53 10.07 -4.42 10.06
N VAL A 54 8.95 -5.11 9.80
CA VAL A 54 8.25 -5.02 8.50
C VAL A 54 7.77 -3.59 8.22
N ILE A 55 7.18 -2.92 9.21
CA ILE A 55 6.71 -1.53 9.08
C ILE A 55 7.88 -0.59 8.79
N SER A 56 9.04 -0.81 9.41
CA SER A 56 10.25 -0.02 9.16
C SER A 56 10.69 -0.13 7.70
N ASP A 57 10.67 -1.34 7.13
CA ASP A 57 11.02 -1.56 5.73
C ASP A 57 10.00 -0.94 4.78
N TRP A 58 8.71 -1.08 5.08
CA TRP A 58 7.65 -0.44 4.31
C TRP A 58 7.78 1.08 4.34
N LYS A 59 8.13 1.67 5.49
CA LYS A 59 8.36 3.11 5.61
C LYS A 59 9.51 3.59 4.71
N LYS A 60 10.58 2.80 4.58
CA LYS A 60 11.70 3.11 3.66
C LYS A 60 11.29 3.05 2.18
N ILE A 61 10.38 2.15 1.84
CA ILE A 61 9.86 2.04 0.48
C ILE A 61 8.96 3.25 0.19
N VAL A 62 7.99 3.51 1.08
CA VAL A 62 7.02 4.60 0.93
C VAL A 62 7.67 5.98 1.00
N SER A 63 8.82 6.13 1.65
CA SER A 63 9.54 7.42 1.64
C SER A 63 9.97 7.89 0.25
N LYS A 64 10.03 6.99 -0.74
CA LYS A 64 10.36 7.32 -2.15
C LYS A 64 9.13 7.74 -2.96
N THR A 65 7.92 7.41 -2.50
CA THR A 65 6.68 7.67 -3.21
C THR A 65 6.49 9.13 -3.65
N PRO A 66 6.85 10.17 -2.86
CA PRO A 66 6.75 11.56 -3.32
C PRO A 66 7.62 11.86 -4.55
N GLU A 67 8.82 11.31 -4.60
CA GLU A 67 9.74 11.48 -5.74
C GLU A 67 9.20 10.75 -6.97
N ASP A 68 8.72 9.51 -6.79
CA ASP A 68 8.10 8.72 -7.86
C ASP A 68 6.88 9.45 -8.45
N HIS A 69 6.03 10.02 -7.59
CA HIS A 69 4.89 10.84 -8.02
C HIS A 69 5.32 12.10 -8.79
N MET A 70 6.40 12.76 -8.37
CA MET A 70 6.93 13.92 -9.09
C MET A 70 7.46 13.51 -10.47
N ASN A 71 8.16 12.40 -10.57
CA ASN A 71 8.70 11.89 -11.84
C ASN A 71 7.57 11.50 -12.79
N LEU A 72 6.52 10.84 -12.29
CA LEU A 72 5.33 10.52 -13.07
C LEU A 72 4.65 11.78 -13.60
N ARG A 73 4.48 12.81 -12.75
CA ARG A 73 3.87 14.09 -13.14
C ARG A 73 4.68 14.82 -14.21
N LYS A 74 6.02 14.81 -14.10
CA LYS A 74 6.91 15.38 -15.13
C LYS A 74 6.75 14.65 -16.46
N ALA A 75 6.82 13.32 -16.46
CA ALA A 75 6.65 12.53 -17.67
C ALA A 75 5.27 12.72 -18.33
N LEU A 76 4.21 12.86 -17.51
CA LEU A 76 2.87 13.16 -18.00
C LEU A 76 2.82 14.55 -18.65
N LEU A 77 3.42 15.55 -18.02
CA LEU A 77 3.49 16.91 -18.57
C LEU A 77 4.27 16.95 -19.89
N ASP A 78 5.44 16.30 -19.95
CA ASP A 78 6.25 16.24 -21.18
C ASP A 78 5.45 15.66 -22.34
N ARG A 79 4.71 14.57 -22.09
CA ARG A 79 3.83 13.94 -23.08
C ARG A 79 2.66 14.84 -23.48
N GLN A 80 2.08 15.59 -22.55
CA GLN A 80 1.02 16.56 -22.85
C GLN A 80 1.54 17.70 -23.73
N MET A 81 2.74 18.22 -23.44
CA MET A 81 3.39 19.27 -24.23
C MET A 81 3.75 18.79 -25.63
N GLU A 82 4.26 17.56 -25.77
CA GLU A 82 4.53 16.94 -27.08
C GLU A 82 3.25 16.84 -27.93
N LYS A 83 2.13 16.43 -27.32
CA LYS A 83 0.83 16.35 -28.01
C LYS A 83 0.25 17.74 -28.34
N LEU A 84 0.48 18.73 -27.47
CA LEU A 84 0.04 20.12 -27.65
C LEU A 84 0.94 20.93 -28.59
N MET A 85 2.08 20.38 -29.04
CA MET A 85 2.91 20.93 -30.11
C MET A 85 2.71 20.16 -31.42
N PRO A 86 1.55 20.29 -32.11
CA PRO A 86 1.52 20.03 -33.53
C PRO A 86 2.37 21.12 -34.21
N THR A 87 3.53 20.70 -34.73
CA THR A 87 4.25 21.29 -35.87
C THR A 87 4.07 22.81 -36.09
N PHE A 88 4.76 23.64 -35.31
CA PHE A 88 5.15 24.98 -35.77
C PHE A 88 6.19 24.94 -36.91
N SER A 89 6.53 23.76 -37.44
CA SER A 89 7.42 23.60 -38.60
C SER A 89 6.73 23.68 -39.94
N ASP A 90 5.40 23.59 -40.01
CA ASP A 90 4.68 23.61 -41.28
C ASP A 90 3.45 24.53 -41.20
N ALA A 91 3.71 25.82 -41.39
CA ALA A 91 2.69 26.78 -41.79
C ALA A 91 3.25 27.69 -42.88
N ASP A 92 3.49 27.09 -44.05
CA ASP A 92 2.96 27.70 -45.27
C ASP A 92 1.43 27.54 -45.21
N GLY A 93 0.72 28.60 -45.60
CA GLY A 93 -0.56 28.96 -45.01
C GLY A 93 -1.72 28.00 -45.29
N THR A 94 -2.57 27.81 -44.27
CA THR A 94 -4.00 28.15 -44.27
C THR A 94 -4.55 27.91 -42.87
N ALA A 95 -5.09 28.97 -42.26
CA ALA A 95 -5.73 28.89 -40.96
C ALA A 95 -7.11 28.21 -41.09
N GLU A 96 -7.23 26.97 -40.61
CA GLU A 96 -8.52 26.36 -40.33
C GLU A 96 -8.62 25.91 -38.87
N HIS A 97 -9.76 26.32 -38.29
CA HIS A 97 -10.38 26.01 -37.02
C HIS A 97 -9.72 24.93 -36.14
N ILE A 98 -9.17 25.35 -34.99
CA ILE A 98 -8.96 24.45 -33.85
C ILE A 98 -10.22 24.53 -32.98
N GLU A 99 -11.08 23.51 -33.07
CA GLU A 99 -12.10 23.28 -32.05
C GLU A 99 -11.42 22.91 -30.73
N HIS A 100 -11.69 23.72 -29.71
CA HIS A 100 -11.08 23.59 -28.40
C HIS A 100 -12.16 23.28 -27.37
N VAL A 101 -12.68 22.05 -27.31
CA VAL A 101 -13.39 21.55 -26.11
C VAL A 101 -13.30 20.03 -26.04
N ASP A 102 -12.47 19.52 -25.13
CA ASP A 102 -12.83 18.34 -24.34
C ASP A 102 -12.60 18.71 -22.88
N VAL A 103 -13.67 19.22 -22.27
CA VAL A 103 -13.80 19.37 -20.82
C VAL A 103 -13.71 17.97 -20.23
N PHE A 104 -12.68 17.70 -19.44
CA PHE A 104 -12.62 16.51 -18.59
C PHE A 104 -13.73 16.62 -17.53
N GLU A 105 -14.94 16.17 -17.88
CA GLU A 105 -15.93 15.72 -16.90
C GLU A 105 -15.61 14.28 -16.51
N GLY A 106 -15.51 14.03 -15.20
CA GLY A 106 -15.68 12.69 -14.62
C GLY A 106 -14.44 12.11 -13.95
N GLY A 107 -14.40 12.21 -12.62
CA GLY A 107 -13.53 11.37 -11.80
C GLY A 107 -13.24 11.96 -10.43
N ALA A 108 -14.29 12.17 -9.63
CA ALA A 108 -14.17 12.47 -8.21
C ALA A 108 -13.33 11.38 -7.52
N PHE A 109 -12.29 11.81 -6.80
CA PHE A 109 -11.70 11.00 -5.74
C PHE A 109 -12.64 11.09 -4.53
N GLU A 110 -13.45 10.04 -4.33
CA GLU A 110 -13.89 9.60 -3.00
C GLU A 110 -13.14 8.32 -2.65
#